data_AF-A0A345R0C4-F1
#
_entry.id   AF-A0A345R0C4-F1
#
_cell.length_a   1.000
_cell.length_b   1.000
_cell.length_c   1.000
_cell.angle_alpha   90.00
_cell.angle_beta   90.00
_cell.angle_gamma   90.00
#
_symmetry.space_group_name_H-M   'P 1'
#
loop_
_entity.id
_entity.type
_entity.pdbx_description
1 polymer ?
#
loop_
_entity_poly.entity_id
_entity_poly.type
_entity_poly.pdbx_seq_one_letter_code
_entity_poly.pdbx_strand_id
1 'polypeptide(L)' 'MDIAFAGSTSIKKVLPVLALDLTHNGMALASGTNAMQSWKRLIVLADSEEKDNLRSAMLAYCKFNTYAMVRIYKVMERF' A
#
# COMPACT_ATOMS: atom_id res chain seq x y z
N MET A 1 -10.48 -18.29 -9.77
CA MET A 1 -10.22 -17.16 -8.86
C MET A 1 -10.49 -17.62 -7.45
N ASP A 2 -9.63 -17.30 -6.48
CA ASP A 2 -9.80 -17.73 -5.09
C ASP A 2 -10.90 -16.90 -4.39
N ILE A 3 -11.80 -17.58 -3.67
CA ILE A 3 -12.91 -16.97 -2.93
C ILE A 3 -12.40 -16.18 -1.72
N ALA A 4 -11.34 -16.66 -1.06
CA ALA A 4 -10.73 -15.99 0.09
C ALA A 4 -10.17 -14.62 -0.30
N PHE A 5 -9.65 -14.47 -1.53
CA PHE A 5 -9.19 -13.19 -2.07
C PHE A 5 -10.31 -12.35 -2.72
N ALA A 6 -11.57 -12.72 -2.51
CA ALA A 6 -12.74 -12.05 -3.08
C ALA A 6 -12.64 -11.85 -4.61
N GLY A 7 -12.08 -12.83 -5.32
CA GLY A 7 -11.91 -12.74 -6.77
C GLY A 7 -10.98 -11.60 -7.21
N SER A 8 -9.94 -11.28 -6.44
CA SER A 8 -8.95 -10.26 -6.83
C SER A 8 -7.56 -10.64 -6.34
N THR A 9 -6.55 -10.41 -7.16
CA THR A 9 -5.14 -10.59 -6.79
C THR A 9 -4.47 -9.31 -6.34
N SER A 10 -5.24 -8.24 -6.08
CA SER A 10 -4.69 -7.00 -5.53
C SER A 10 -4.14 -7.21 -4.12
N ILE A 11 -3.05 -6.53 -3.79
CA ILE A 11 -2.44 -6.61 -2.44
C ILE A 11 -3.44 -6.29 -1.33
N LYS A 12 -4.40 -5.39 -1.57
CA LYS A 12 -5.46 -5.06 -0.60
C LYS A 12 -6.36 -6.25 -0.25
N LYS A 13 -6.54 -7.19 -1.18
CA LYS A 13 -7.40 -8.37 -1.01
C LYS A 13 -6.61 -9.61 -0.59
N VAL A 14 -5.37 -9.72 -1.03
CA VAL A 14 -4.48 -10.85 -0.69
C VAL A 14 -3.85 -10.69 0.70
N LEU A 15 -3.39 -9.48 1.04
CA LEU A 15 -2.65 -9.22 2.28
C LEU A 15 -3.42 -9.63 3.55
N PRO A 16 -4.72 -9.33 3.72
CA PRO A 16 -5.45 -9.72 4.93
C PRO A 16 -5.64 -11.23 5.08
N VAL A 17 -5.46 -12.01 4.01
CA VAL A 17 -5.60 -13.47 4.06
C VAL A 17 -4.27 -14.14 4.39
N LEU A 18 -3.16 -13.62 3.86
CA LEU A 18 -1.84 -14.25 4.03
C LEU A 18 -0.98 -13.65 5.15
N ALA A 19 -1.17 -12.36 5.49
CA ALA A 19 -0.42 -11.68 6.56
C ALA A 19 -1.37 -10.83 7.41
N LEU A 20 -2.15 -11.51 8.26
CA LEU A 20 -3.17 -10.94 9.15
C LEU A 20 -2.66 -9.84 10.08
N ASP A 21 -1.36 -9.83 10.38
CA ASP A 21 -0.69 -8.84 11.22
C ASP A 21 -0.42 -7.50 10.50
N LEU A 22 -0.65 -7.44 9.18
CA LEU A 22 -0.41 -6.24 8.38
C LEU A 22 -1.70 -5.63 7.86
N THR A 23 -1.88 -4.34 8.16
CA THR A 23 -3.01 -3.55 7.70
C THR A 23 -2.57 -2.15 7.28
N HIS A 24 -3.29 -1.60 6.29
CA HIS A 24 -3.13 -0.20 5.88
C HIS A 24 -3.90 0.76 6.79
N ASN A 25 -4.57 0.27 7.84
CA ASN A 25 -5.33 1.10 8.77
C ASN A 25 -4.44 2.17 9.42
N GLY A 26 -4.92 3.40 9.48
CA GLY A 26 -4.20 4.53 10.05
C GLY A 26 -3.16 5.17 9.11
N MET A 27 -2.93 4.62 7.92
CA MET A 27 -2.08 5.28 6.92
C MET A 27 -2.84 6.39 6.20
N ALA A 28 -2.16 7.52 5.96
CA ALA A 28 -2.71 8.63 5.16
C ALA A 28 -3.08 8.20 3.72
N LEU A 29 -2.38 7.18 3.19
CA LEU A 29 -2.64 6.56 1.89
C LEU A 29 -2.85 5.06 2.10
N ALA A 30 -4.01 4.55 1.68
CA ALA A 30 -4.41 3.16 1.90
C ALA A 30 -5.07 2.52 0.66
N SER A 31 -5.01 3.17 -0.51
CA SER A 31 -5.53 2.63 -1.77
C SER A 31 -4.69 3.06 -2.96
N GLY A 32 -4.64 2.21 -3.99
CA GLY A 32 -3.95 2.53 -5.24
C GLY A 32 -4.49 3.79 -5.90
N THR A 33 -5.82 3.99 -5.90
CA THR A 33 -6.44 5.20 -6.46
C THR A 33 -5.99 6.47 -5.73
N ASN A 34 -5.99 6.46 -4.40
CA ASN A 34 -5.54 7.63 -3.62
C ASN A 34 -4.04 7.88 -3.83
N ALA A 35 -3.22 6.83 -3.85
CA ALA A 35 -1.79 6.95 -4.13
C ALA A 35 -1.52 7.57 -5.51
N MET A 36 -2.26 7.17 -6.55
CA MET A 36 -2.13 7.75 -7.90
C MET A 36 -2.52 9.24 -7.93
N GLN A 37 -3.60 9.63 -7.25
CA GLN A 37 -4.02 11.04 -7.19
C GLN A 37 -3.02 11.88 -6.39
N SER A 38 -2.52 11.33 -5.27
CA SER A 38 -1.51 11.96 -4.43
C SER A 38 -0.20 12.16 -5.19
N TRP A 39 0.22 11.21 -6.01
CA TRP A 39 1.39 11.35 -6.88
C TRP A 39 1.22 12.52 -7.85
N LYS A 40 0.08 12.60 -8.56
CA LYS A 40 -0.21 13.68 -9.50
C LYS A 40 -0.16 15.06 -8.82
N ARG A 41 -0.69 15.16 -7.60
CA ARG A 41 -0.61 16.39 -6.80
C ARG A 41 0.83 16.69 -6.38
N LEU A 42 1.57 15.69 -5.90
CA LEU A 42 2.95 15.85 -5.43
C LEU A 42 3.88 16.47 -6.48
N ILE A 43 3.75 16.05 -7.74
CA ILE A 43 4.63 16.52 -8.83
C ILE A 43 4.34 17.94 -9.31
N VAL A 44 3.13 18.47 -9.05
CA VAL A 44 2.74 19.84 -9.43
C VAL A 44 2.81 20.83 -8.26
N LEU A 45 2.95 20.35 -7.04
CA LEU A 45 3.07 21.21 -5.86
C LEU A 45 4.39 21.97 -5.88
N ALA A 46 4.30 23.27 -5.61
CA ALA A 46 5.44 24.10 -5.27
C ALA A 46 6.06 23.63 -3.93
N ASP A 47 7.33 23.95 -3.73
CA ASP A 47 8.04 23.58 -2.51
C ASP A 47 7.36 24.23 -1.30
N SER A 48 6.89 23.37 -0.40
CA SER A 48 6.02 23.72 0.71
C SER A 48 5.99 22.58 1.72
N GLU A 49 5.62 22.89 2.97
CA GLU A 49 5.38 21.88 4.00
C GLU A 49 4.34 20.84 3.56
N GLU A 50 3.34 21.26 2.79
CA GLU A 50 2.35 20.36 2.19
C GLU A 50 3.00 19.31 1.28
N LYS A 51 3.94 19.75 0.42
CA LYS A 51 4.68 18.86 -0.48
C LYS A 51 5.51 17.84 0.30
N ASP A 52 6.17 18.28 1.37
CA ASP A 52 7.00 17.41 2.22
C ASP A 52 6.15 16.39 3.00
N ASN A 53 5.01 16.81 3.52
CA ASN A 53 4.05 15.93 4.18
C ASN A 53 3.48 14.88 3.22
N LEU A 54 3.07 15.30 2.01
CA LEU A 54 2.55 14.40 0.99
C LEU A 54 3.62 13.42 0.51
N ARG A 55 4.87 13.89 0.34
CA ARG A 55 6.02 13.04 0.01
C ARG A 55 6.27 11.99 1.08
N SER A 56 6.24 12.39 2.34
CA SER A 56 6.44 11.49 3.49
C SER A 56 5.34 10.42 3.56
N ALA A 57 4.08 10.82 3.36
CA ALA A 57 2.96 9.89 3.28
C ALA A 57 3.09 8.89 2.12
N MET A 58 3.53 9.35 0.95
CA MET A 58 3.80 8.50 -0.22
C MET A 58 4.94 7.51 0.03
N LEU A 59 6.04 7.96 0.64
CA LEU A 59 7.16 7.08 0.99
C LEU A 59 6.75 6.01 2.01
N ALA A 60 5.94 6.38 3.02
CA ALA A 60 5.40 5.42 3.97
C ALA A 60 4.52 4.36 3.29
N TYR A 61 3.67 4.78 2.34
CA TYR A 61 2.86 3.87 1.52
C TYR A 61 3.72 2.92 0.69
N CYS A 62 4.74 3.41 -0.01
CA CYS A 62 5.64 2.58 -0.81
C CYS A 62 6.40 1.57 0.06
N LYS A 63 6.96 2.03 1.19
CA LYS A 63 7.69 1.17 2.14
C LYS A 63 6.79 0.05 2.66
N PHE A 64 5.55 0.39 3.04
CA PHE A 64 4.59 -0.61 3.51
C PHE A 64 4.28 -1.64 2.42
N ASN A 65 3.99 -1.22 1.19
CA ASN A 65 3.70 -2.14 0.09
C ASN A 65 4.88 -3.08 -0.20
N THR A 66 6.12 -2.57 -0.23
CA THR A 66 7.31 -3.41 -0.39
C THR A 66 7.41 -4.46 0.72
N TYR A 67 7.24 -4.04 1.98
CA TYR A 67 7.29 -4.96 3.11
C TYR A 67 6.17 -6.01 3.07
N ALA A 68 4.94 -5.58 2.76
CA ALA A 68 3.78 -6.44 2.60
C ALA A 68 3.99 -7.52 1.52
N MET A 69 4.59 -7.16 0.38
CA MET A 69 4.91 -8.13 -0.68
C MET A 69 5.95 -9.16 -0.23
N VAL A 70 7.01 -8.75 0.47
CA VAL A 70 8.00 -9.68 1.03
C VAL A 70 7.36 -10.61 2.06
N ARG A 71 6.41 -10.10 2.86
CA ARG A 71 5.69 -10.90 3.85
C ARG A 71 4.76 -11.92 3.20
N ILE A 72 4.03 -11.53 2.16
CA ILE A 72 3.23 -12.45 1.34
C ILE A 72 4.12 -13.55 0.77
N TYR A 73 5.25 -13.19 0.14
CA TYR A 73 6.19 -14.17 -0.44
C TYR A 73 6.71 -15.16 0.61
N LYS A 74 7.14 -14.69 1.78
CA LYS A 74 7.61 -15.55 2.87
C LYS A 74 6.55 -16.49 3.43
N VAL A 75 5.27 -16.11 3.36
CA VAL A 75 4.15 -16.98 3.75
C VAL A 75 3.94 -18.05 2.68
N MET A 76 3.98 -17.65 1.40
CA MET A 76 3.80 -18.57 0.27
C MET A 76 4.90 -19.64 0.20
N GLU A 77 6.16 -19.29 0.46
CA GLU A 77 7.30 -20.23 0.48
C GLU A 77 7.25 -21.29 1.60
N ARG A 78 6.35 -21.14 2.57
CA ARG A 78 6.18 -22.10 3.67
C ARG A 78 5.14 -23.18 3.37
N PHE A 79 4.46 -23.07 2.24
CA PHE A 79 3.54 -24.07 1.71
C PHE A 79 4.27 -24.90 0.64
#